data_AF-X1KCH3-F1
#
_entry.id   AF-X1KCH3-F1
#
_cell.length_a   1.000
_cell.length_b   1.000
_cell.length_c   1.000
_cell.angle_alpha   90.00
_cell.angle_beta   90.00
_cell.angle_gamma   90.00
#
_symmetry.space_group_name_H-M   'P 1'
#
loop_
_entity.id
_entity.type
_entity.pdbx_description
1 polymer ?
#
loop_
_entity_poly.entity_id
_entity_poly.type
_entity_poly.pdbx_seq_one_letter_code
_entity_poly.pdbx_strand_id
1 'polypeptide(L)'
;GEENLLKKWKHKDTDFFNKVNPMNYFHERQIEDFLRAIIKGTKPLIDGKEGRKTVEIFTAIYRSNRDRMPVKFPLQPENKADFDGRLK
;
A
#
# COMPACT_ATOMS: atom_id res chain seq x y z
N GLY A 1 -2.57 -5.42 -25.60
CA GLY A 1 -3.18 -5.29 -24.27
C GLY A 1 -3.54 -6.66 -23.75
N GLU A 2 -3.40 -6.89 -22.45
CA GLU A 2 -3.65 -8.19 -21.78
C GLU A 2 -5.08 -8.32 -21.23
N GLU A 3 -6.00 -7.45 -21.64
CA GLU A 3 -7.37 -7.37 -21.13
C GLU A 3 -8.14 -8.71 -21.19
N ASN A 4 -7.87 -9.53 -22.21
CA ASN A 4 -8.44 -10.87 -22.36
C ASN A 4 -8.08 -11.84 -21.22
N LEU A 5 -7.03 -11.56 -20.44
CA LEU A 5 -6.59 -12.37 -19.31
C LEU A 5 -7.33 -12.03 -18.00
N LEU A 6 -8.08 -10.92 -17.95
CA LEU A 6 -8.70 -10.42 -16.73
C LEU A 6 -9.60 -11.46 -16.06
N LYS A 7 -10.44 -12.14 -16.84
CA LYS A 7 -11.33 -13.20 -16.32
C LYS A 7 -10.55 -14.34 -15.66
N LYS A 8 -9.45 -14.74 -16.31
CA LYS A 8 -8.57 -15.83 -15.83
C LYS A 8 -7.87 -15.45 -14.53
N TRP A 9 -7.34 -14.23 -14.43
CA TRP A 9 -6.67 -13.75 -13.21
C TRP A 9 -7.64 -13.61 -12.04
N LYS A 10 -8.83 -13.02 -12.27
CA LYS A 10 -9.87 -12.93 -11.25
C LYS A 10 -10.27 -14.30 -10.72
N HIS A 11 -10.48 -15.27 -11.61
CA HIS A 11 -10.85 -16.63 -11.20
C HIS A 11 -9.74 -17.27 -10.36
N LYS A 12 -8.49 -17.23 -10.82
CA LYS A 12 -7.35 -17.80 -10.08
C LYS A 12 -7.15 -17.18 -8.70
N ASP A 13 -7.24 -15.85 -8.62
CA ASP A 13 -7.06 -15.12 -7.37
C ASP A 13 -8.20 -15.43 -6.38
N THR A 14 -9.44 -15.43 -6.87
CA THR A 14 -10.63 -15.77 -6.06
C THR A 14 -10.58 -17.20 -5.55
N ASP A 15 -10.21 -18.16 -6.40
CA ASP A 15 -10.09 -19.57 -6.02
C ASP A 15 -9.04 -19.76 -4.93
N PHE A 16 -7.88 -19.09 -5.06
CA PHE A 16 -6.83 -19.15 -4.05
C PHE A 16 -7.27 -18.50 -2.74
N PHE A 17 -7.83 -17.30 -2.80
CA PHE A 17 -8.32 -16.55 -1.65
C PHE A 17 -9.35 -17.37 -0.85
N ASN A 18 -10.28 -18.03 -1.53
CA ASN A 18 -11.32 -18.86 -0.90
C ASN A 18 -10.79 -20.19 -0.34
N LYS A 19 -9.61 -20.65 -0.77
CA LYS A 19 -9.00 -21.92 -0.32
C LYS A 19 -8.24 -21.77 1.00
N VAL A 20 -7.83 -20.55 1.35
CA VAL A 20 -7.08 -20.27 2.58
C VAL A 20 -7.95 -19.54 3.59
N ASN A 21 -7.54 -19.48 4.86
CA ASN A 21 -8.01 -18.41 5.75
C ASN A 21 -7.24 -17.14 5.36
N PRO A 22 -7.88 -16.14 4.71
CA PRO A 22 -7.15 -15.02 4.12
C PRO A 22 -6.49 -14.14 5.18
N MET A 23 -7.20 -13.92 6.30
CA MET A 23 -6.68 -13.15 7.43
C MET A 23 -5.39 -13.77 7.93
N ASN A 24 -5.39 -15.07 8.23
CA ASN A 24 -4.20 -15.71 8.76
C ASN A 24 -3.09 -15.82 7.70
N TYR A 25 -3.41 -16.30 6.50
CA TYR A 25 -2.41 -16.61 5.49
C TYR A 25 -1.62 -15.38 5.02
N PHE A 26 -2.30 -14.28 4.71
CA PHE A 26 -1.62 -13.09 4.20
C PHE A 26 -0.86 -12.34 5.30
N HIS A 27 -1.37 -12.30 6.54
CA HIS A 27 -0.62 -11.75 7.67
C HIS A 27 0.61 -12.60 8.00
N GLU A 28 0.49 -13.94 7.97
CA GLU A 28 1.63 -14.84 8.18
C GLU A 28 2.74 -14.58 7.16
N ARG A 29 2.41 -14.45 5.86
CA ARG A 29 3.40 -14.17 4.81
C ARG A 29 4.10 -12.82 5.01
N GLN A 30 3.37 -11.78 5.46
CA GLN A 30 3.96 -10.47 5.78
C GLN A 30 4.90 -10.54 6.98
N ILE A 31 4.50 -11.23 8.04
CA ILE A 31 5.33 -11.42 9.24
C ILE A 31 6.57 -12.25 8.90
N GLU A 32 6.41 -13.32 8.10
CA GLU A 32 7.51 -14.18 7.67
C GLU A 32 8.58 -13.40 6.88
N ASP A 33 8.17 -12.55 5.93
CA ASP A 33 9.10 -11.69 5.19
C ASP A 33 9.91 -10.79 6.13
N PHE A 34 9.23 -10.13 7.06
CA PHE A 34 9.87 -9.26 8.04
C PHE A 34 10.88 -10.02 8.92
N LEU A 35 10.49 -11.19 9.46
CA LEU A 35 11.38 -12.02 10.27
C LEU A 35 12.58 -12.53 9.47
N ARG A 36 12.37 -12.99 8.22
CA ARG A 36 13.45 -13.43 7.32
C ARG A 36 14.42 -12.29 7.00
N ALA A 37 13.90 -11.07 6.80
CA ALA A 37 14.72 -9.89 6.54
C ALA A 37 15.64 -9.58 7.74
N ILE A 38 15.11 -9.66 8.96
CA ILE A 38 15.91 -9.51 10.19
C ILE A 38 17.00 -10.58 10.26
N ILE A 39 16.64 -11.86 10.10
CA ILE A 39 17.58 -12.99 10.20
C ILE A 39 18.71 -12.87 9.17
N LYS A 40 18.39 -12.44 7.95
CA LYS A 40 19.36 -12.33 6.85
C LYS A 40 20.09 -10.98 6.79
N GLY A 41 19.70 -10.01 7.62
CA GLY A 41 20.20 -8.64 7.53
C GLY A 41 19.85 -7.95 6.21
N THR A 42 18.73 -8.33 5.57
CA THR A 42 18.26 -7.73 4.31
C THR A 42 17.12 -6.75 4.57
N LYS A 43 16.76 -5.96 3.54
CA LYS A 43 15.58 -5.11 3.59
C LYS A 43 14.30 -5.97 3.51
N PRO A 44 13.26 -5.75 4.34
CA PRO A 44 11.97 -6.38 4.13
C PRO A 44 11.34 -5.88 2.83
N LEU A 45 10.35 -6.60 2.33
CA LEU A 45 9.61 -6.25 1.12
C LEU A 45 9.03 -4.83 1.22
N ILE A 46 8.50 -4.46 2.39
CA ILE A 46 7.97 -3.13 2.69
C ILE A 46 8.67 -2.60 3.95
N ASP A 47 9.48 -1.55 3.79
CA ASP A 47 10.08 -0.83 4.91
C ASP A 47 9.22 0.38 5.32
N GLY A 48 9.64 1.09 6.38
CA GLY A 48 8.90 2.28 6.84
C GLY A 48 8.81 3.39 5.78
N LYS A 49 9.80 3.52 4.89
CA LYS A 49 9.78 4.53 3.81
C LYS A 49 8.74 4.16 2.74
N GLU A 50 8.69 2.89 2.34
CA GLU A 50 7.67 2.37 1.42
C GLU A 50 6.28 2.44 2.05
N GLY A 51 6.14 2.13 3.34
CA GLY A 51 4.88 2.27 4.08
C GLY A 51 4.31 3.70 4.07
N ARG A 52 5.17 4.73 4.00
CA ARG A 52 4.71 6.13 3.90
C ARG A 52 4.01 6.46 2.57
N LYS A 53 4.24 5.68 1.50
CA LYS A 53 3.56 5.91 0.21
C LYS A 53 2.05 5.73 0.35
N THR A 54 1.60 4.75 1.14
CA THR A 54 0.18 4.54 1.43
C THR A 54 -0.43 5.78 2.09
N VAL A 55 0.22 6.31 3.13
CA VAL A 55 -0.21 7.54 3.82
C VAL A 55 -0.25 8.72 2.84
N GLU A 56 0.73 8.82 1.96
CA GLU A 56 0.78 9.85 0.91
C GLU A 56 -0.38 9.77 -0.08
N ILE A 57 -0.75 8.58 -0.53
CA ILE A 57 -1.90 8.37 -1.41
C ILE A 57 -3.19 8.80 -0.71
N PHE A 58 -3.41 8.37 0.54
CA PHE A 58 -4.60 8.78 1.30
C PHE A 58 -4.65 10.30 1.49
N THR A 59 -3.53 10.93 1.87
CA THR A 59 -3.47 12.39 1.98
C THR A 59 -3.80 13.07 0.64
N ALA A 60 -3.29 12.56 -0.48
CA ALA A 60 -3.59 13.10 -1.81
C ALA A 60 -5.07 12.97 -2.18
N ILE A 61 -5.73 11.85 -1.82
CA ILE A 61 -7.17 11.66 -2.03
C ILE A 61 -7.97 12.72 -1.24
N TYR A 62 -7.63 12.95 0.03
CA TYR A 62 -8.30 13.96 0.84
C TYR A 62 -8.08 15.37 0.31
N ARG A 63 -6.84 15.73 -0.09
CA ARG A 63 -6.54 17.04 -0.69
C ARG A 63 -7.26 17.24 -2.02
N SER A 64 -7.26 16.23 -2.88
CA SER A 64 -7.97 16.27 -4.17
C SER A 64 -9.48 16.47 -3.97
N ASN A 65 -10.06 15.77 -2.99
CA ASN A 65 -11.47 15.93 -2.67
C ASN A 65 -11.80 17.33 -2.13
N ARG A 66 -10.98 17.85 -1.22
CA ARG A 66 -11.09 19.20 -0.63
C ARG A 66 -11.00 20.29 -1.69
N ASP A 67 -9.95 20.22 -2.52
CA ASP A 67 -9.58 21.29 -3.45
C ASP A 67 -10.22 21.14 -4.83
N ARG A 68 -10.89 20.00 -5.09
CA ARG A 68 -11.50 19.64 -6.39
C ARG A 68 -10.51 19.69 -7.55
N MET A 69 -9.25 19.38 -7.28
CA MET A 69 -8.15 19.46 -8.25
C MET A 69 -7.25 18.22 -8.19
N PRO A 70 -6.65 17.82 -9.32
CA PRO A 70 -5.62 16.78 -9.31
C PRO A 70 -4.45 17.15 -8.39
N VAL A 71 -3.93 16.17 -7.66
CA VAL A 71 -2.79 16.32 -6.76
C VAL A 71 -1.56 15.65 -7.37
N LYS A 72 -0.44 16.38 -7.42
CA LYS A 72 0.82 15.88 -7.97
C LYS A 72 1.67 15.27 -6.86
N PHE A 73 2.23 14.10 -7.11
CA PHE A 73 3.22 13.46 -6.24
C PHE A 73 4.66 13.90 -6.60
N PRO A 74 5.59 13.91 -5.64
CA PRO A 74 5.36 13.69 -4.21
C PRO A 74 4.70 14.91 -3.53
N LEU A 75 3.91 14.66 -2.49
CA LEU A 75 3.24 15.69 -1.73
C LEU A 75 4.24 16.60 -1.02
N GLN A 76 3.98 17.90 -1.09
CA GLN A 76 4.68 18.89 -0.28
C GLN A 76 3.92 19.10 1.04
N PRO A 77 4.63 19.43 2.13
CA PRO A 77 4.00 19.79 3.39
C PRO A 77 3.04 20.98 3.21
N GLU A 78 1.88 20.95 3.86
CA GLU A 78 0.95 22.08 3.92
C GLU A 78 0.96 22.72 5.31
N ASN A 79 1.06 24.05 5.38
CA ASN A 79 0.95 24.83 6.63
C ASN A 79 -0.52 25.20 6.92
N LYS A 80 -1.42 24.23 6.85
CA LYS A 80 -2.84 24.42 7.17
C LYS A 80 -3.18 23.70 8.48
N ALA A 81 -4.39 23.91 8.99
CA ALA A 81 -4.94 23.10 10.08
C ALA A 81 -5.35 21.69 9.56
N ASP A 82 -4.48 21.03 8.81
CA ASP A 82 -4.61 19.64 8.42
C ASP A 82 -3.52 18.80 9.10
N PHE A 83 -3.89 17.59 9.51
CA PHE A 83 -2.97 16.65 10.17
C PHE A 83 -2.05 15.98 9.13
N ASP A 84 -1.26 16.78 8.42
CA ASP A 84 -0.41 16.32 7.32
C ASP A 84 0.79 15.48 7.82
N GLY A 85 1.29 15.75 9.02
CA GLY A 85 2.40 15.00 9.64
C GLY A 85 3.74 15.07 8.88
N ARG A 86 3.82 15.93 7.85
CA ARG A 86 5.01 16.15 6.99
C ARG A 86 5.76 17.45 7.31
N LEU A 87 5.23 18.28 8.20
CA LEU A 87 5.93 19.43 8.75
C LEU A 87 7.09 18.93 9.64
N LYS A 88 8.28 19.53 9.44
CA LYS A 88 9.47 19.23 10.24
C LYS A 88 9.50 20.06 11.50
#